data_AF-A0A5N8WJV6-F1
#
_entry.id   AF-A0A5N8WJV6-F1
#
_cell.length_a   1.000
_cell.length_b   1.000
_cell.length_c   1.000
_cell.angle_alpha   90.00
_cell.angle_beta   90.00
_cell.angle_gamma   90.00
#
_symmetry.space_group_name_H-M   'P 1'
#
loop_
_entity.id
_entity.type
_entity.pdbx_description
1 polymer ?
#
loop_
_entity_poly.entity_id
_entity_poly.type
_entity_poly.pdbx_seq_one_letter_code
_entity_poly.pdbx_strand_id
1 'polypeptide(L)'
;MEHRAASVTRPRPRLTRPRRLVGAVGVAALTGFALLSVVVAARGGAPLSVDEVLLSWSVEHRSAVAVTVARAVTATGTGVIVYALAVLAGVIAGRGARQRILGVCVSLGCLLGAQALRQVPLRLIARTRPPVRDWAAHASGWAFPSGHTTAACVTAGLLVVALVLRSPPGRAALVAAVGCWGVAVGLTRVYLGVHWFTDVAGGWLFGVAWLSACAWVAVWRFPSVLAGPQGEPGPARRSDPPGTGDTPQ
;
A
#
# COMPACT_ATOMS: atom_id res chain seq x y z
N MET A 1 -28.46 52.80 0.08
CA MET A 1 -28.62 51.65 1.00
C MET A 1 -29.50 50.66 0.25
N GLU A 2 -29.11 49.47 -0.20
CA GLU A 2 -28.13 48.47 0.25
C GLU A 2 -27.49 47.78 -0.97
N HIS A 3 -26.16 47.69 -1.02
CA HIS A 3 -25.47 46.83 -1.97
C HIS A 3 -25.47 45.40 -1.41
N ARG A 4 -26.33 44.54 -1.96
CA ARG A 4 -26.36 43.10 -1.68
C ARG A 4 -25.04 42.48 -2.15
N ALA A 5 -24.16 42.17 -1.21
CA ALA A 5 -22.92 41.45 -1.48
C ALA A 5 -23.25 40.07 -2.06
N ALA A 6 -22.93 39.88 -3.35
CA ALA A 6 -22.99 38.57 -3.98
C ALA A 6 -22.03 37.63 -3.24
N SER A 7 -22.59 36.63 -2.56
CA SER A 7 -21.81 35.58 -1.93
C SER A 7 -21.08 34.81 -3.03
N VAL A 8 -19.79 35.08 -3.18
CA VAL A 8 -18.88 34.28 -4.00
C VAL A 8 -18.80 32.90 -3.35
N THR A 9 -19.69 32.00 -3.75
CA THR A 9 -19.61 30.58 -3.41
C THR A 9 -18.33 30.05 -4.01
N ARG A 10 -17.27 29.96 -3.19
CA ARG A 10 -16.02 29.28 -3.56
C ARG A 10 -16.40 27.86 -4.01
N PRO A 11 -16.09 27.45 -5.25
CA PRO A 11 -16.43 26.12 -5.72
C PRO A 11 -15.78 25.10 -4.77
N ARG A 12 -16.61 24.26 -4.13
CA ARG A 12 -16.10 23.15 -3.29
C ARG A 12 -15.16 22.33 -4.16
N PRO A 13 -13.90 22.11 -3.76
CA PRO A 13 -12.96 21.36 -4.57
C PRO A 13 -13.55 19.96 -4.80
N ARG A 14 -13.91 19.66 -6.05
CA ARG A 14 -14.35 18.32 -6.44
C ARG A 14 -13.14 17.41 -6.22
N LEU A 15 -13.15 16.65 -5.13
CA LEU A 15 -12.17 15.58 -4.90
C LEU A 15 -12.11 14.74 -6.18
N THR A 16 -10.97 14.77 -6.87
CA THR A 16 -10.76 14.01 -8.10
C THR A 16 -11.05 12.53 -7.81
N ARG A 17 -11.69 11.81 -8.74
CA ARG A 17 -12.05 10.38 -8.59
C ARG A 17 -10.96 9.50 -7.93
N PRO A 18 -9.64 9.67 -8.23
CA PRO A 18 -8.58 8.89 -7.59
C PRO A 18 -8.46 9.10 -6.07
N ARG A 19 -8.67 10.33 -5.59
CA ARG A 19 -8.59 10.67 -4.16
C ARG A 19 -9.69 9.98 -3.36
N ARG A 20 -10.89 9.91 -3.93
CA ARG A 20 -12.04 9.23 -3.32
C ARG A 20 -11.82 7.71 -3.26
N LEU A 21 -11.25 7.13 -4.32
CA LEU A 21 -10.96 5.70 -4.38
C LEU A 21 -9.91 5.30 -3.33
N VAL A 22 -8.79 6.03 -3.22
CA VAL A 22 -7.75 5.75 -2.21
C VAL A 22 -8.33 5.86 -0.79
N GLY A 23 -9.15 6.88 -0.53
CA GLY A 23 -9.84 7.02 0.75
C GLY A 23 -10.79 5.85 1.04
N ALA A 24 -11.61 5.45 0.06
CA ALA A 24 -12.55 4.35 0.22
C ALA A 24 -11.86 3.00 0.44
N VAL A 25 -10.80 2.70 -0.32
CA VAL A 25 -9.98 1.49 -0.13
C VAL A 25 -9.32 1.49 1.24
N GLY A 26 -8.77 2.62 1.67
CA GLY A 26 -8.16 2.77 3.00
C GLY A 26 -9.15 2.53 4.14
N VAL A 27 -10.36 3.11 4.04
CA VAL A 27 -11.43 2.90 5.02
C VAL A 27 -11.87 1.44 5.03
N ALA A 28 -12.14 0.85 3.87
CA ALA A 28 -12.54 -0.56 3.78
C ALA A 28 -11.49 -1.50 4.37
N ALA A 29 -10.20 -1.28 4.07
CA ALA A 29 -9.11 -2.07 4.61
C ALA A 29 -8.97 -1.89 6.13
N LEU A 30 -9.10 -0.67 6.64
CA LEU A 30 -9.06 -0.38 8.08
C LEU A 30 -10.24 -1.03 8.81
N THR A 31 -11.46 -0.91 8.27
CA THR A 31 -12.66 -1.54 8.82
C THR A 31 -12.50 -3.06 8.81
N GLY A 32 -12.06 -3.66 7.70
CA GLY A 32 -11.78 -5.09 7.63
C GLY A 32 -10.73 -5.53 8.65
N PHE A 33 -9.65 -4.78 8.79
CA PHE A 33 -8.61 -5.04 9.79
C PHE A 33 -9.17 -4.97 11.22
N ALA A 34 -9.96 -3.94 11.53
CA ALA A 34 -10.57 -3.77 12.85
C ALA A 34 -11.54 -4.90 13.18
N LEU A 35 -12.43 -5.25 12.25
CA LEU A 35 -13.37 -6.36 12.42
C LEU A 35 -12.63 -7.68 12.64
N LEU A 36 -11.63 -7.97 11.81
CA LEU A 36 -10.82 -9.19 11.98
C LEU A 36 -10.08 -9.21 13.33
N SER A 37 -9.51 -8.07 13.73
CA SER A 37 -8.84 -7.93 15.03
C SER A 37 -9.79 -8.18 16.20
N VAL A 38 -11.02 -7.66 16.14
CA VAL A 38 -12.06 -7.91 17.14
C VAL A 38 -12.44 -9.39 17.18
N VAL A 39 -12.65 -10.03 16.02
CA VAL A 39 -12.98 -11.46 15.95
C VAL A 39 -11.87 -12.32 16.55
N VAL A 40 -10.61 -12.05 16.22
CA VAL A 40 -9.45 -12.77 16.76
C VAL A 40 -9.32 -12.55 18.27
N ALA A 41 -9.47 -11.30 18.73
CA ALA A 41 -9.39 -10.97 20.15
C ALA A 41 -10.53 -11.59 20.97
N ALA A 42 -11.77 -11.55 20.46
CA ALA A 42 -12.95 -12.13 21.12
C ALA A 42 -12.86 -13.65 21.28
N ARG A 43 -12.09 -14.33 20.43
CA ARG A 43 -11.79 -15.77 20.54
C ARG A 43 -10.55 -16.07 21.39
N GLY A 44 -10.00 -15.09 22.11
CA GLY A 44 -8.76 -15.25 22.87
C GLY A 44 -7.56 -15.63 22.01
N GLY A 45 -7.58 -15.27 20.72
CA GLY A 45 -6.54 -15.64 19.76
C GLY A 45 -6.65 -17.05 19.17
N ALA A 46 -7.68 -17.83 19.55
CA ALA A 46 -7.90 -19.15 18.97
C ALA A 46 -8.06 -19.09 17.44
N PRO A 47 -7.60 -20.12 16.70
CA PRO A 47 -7.76 -20.18 15.26
C PRO A 47 -9.24 -20.17 14.84
N LEU A 48 -9.48 -19.65 13.64
CA LEU A 48 -10.76 -19.80 12.93
C LEU A 48 -10.73 -21.11 12.13
N SER A 49 -11.89 -21.63 11.72
CA SER A 49 -11.98 -22.85 10.91
C SER A 49 -11.14 -22.77 9.63
N VAL A 50 -11.14 -21.61 8.96
CA VAL A 50 -10.30 -21.37 7.78
C VAL A 50 -8.79 -21.42 8.09
N ASP A 51 -8.38 -21.04 9.29
CA ASP A 51 -6.97 -21.11 9.71
C ASP A 51 -6.51 -22.56 9.82
N GLU A 52 -7.33 -23.40 10.46
CA GLU A 52 -7.05 -24.83 10.65
C GLU A 52 -7.04 -25.58 9.32
N VAL A 53 -8.05 -25.36 8.47
CA VAL A 53 -8.16 -25.99 7.14
C VAL A 53 -6.96 -25.67 6.25
N LEU A 54 -6.52 -24.41 6.22
CA LEU A 54 -5.39 -24.02 5.37
C LEU A 54 -4.06 -24.50 5.94
N LEU A 55 -3.92 -24.54 7.28
CA LEU A 55 -2.74 -25.10 7.91
C LEU A 55 -2.64 -26.61 7.68
N SER A 56 -3.72 -27.37 7.89
CA SER A 56 -3.73 -28.82 7.72
C SER A 56 -3.43 -29.19 6.27
N TRP A 57 -4.11 -28.54 5.31
CA TRP A 57 -3.83 -28.72 3.89
C TRP A 57 -2.35 -28.48 3.57
N SER A 58 -1.77 -27.41 4.13
CA SER A 58 -0.36 -27.12 3.92
C SER A 58 0.57 -28.17 4.51
N VAL A 59 0.29 -28.68 5.71
CA VAL A 59 1.13 -29.69 6.37
C VAL A 59 1.07 -31.01 5.59
N GLU A 60 -0.09 -31.36 5.04
CA GLU A 60 -0.30 -32.57 4.24
C GLU A 60 0.33 -32.51 2.83
N HIS A 61 0.36 -31.33 2.20
CA HIS A 61 0.74 -31.18 0.79
C HIS A 61 2.15 -30.59 0.58
N ARG A 62 2.95 -30.43 1.64
CA ARG A 62 4.27 -29.80 1.53
C ARG A 62 5.36 -30.75 1.03
N SER A 63 5.80 -30.56 -0.20
CA SER A 63 7.02 -31.20 -0.71
C SER A 63 8.28 -30.44 -0.29
N ALA A 64 9.43 -31.11 -0.21
CA ALA A 64 10.71 -30.48 0.15
C ALA A 64 11.10 -29.32 -0.80
N VAL A 65 10.82 -29.48 -2.10
CA VAL A 65 11.04 -28.44 -3.12
C VAL A 65 10.15 -27.23 -2.84
N ALA A 66 8.85 -27.44 -2.62
CA ALA A 66 7.93 -26.35 -2.38
C ALA A 66 8.22 -25.61 -1.06
N VAL A 67 8.66 -26.30 -0.02
CA VAL A 67 9.14 -25.67 1.23
C VAL A 67 10.37 -24.79 0.96
N THR A 68 11.32 -25.27 0.16
CA THR A 68 12.54 -24.53 -0.19
C THR A 68 12.20 -23.25 -0.96
N VAL A 69 11.32 -23.36 -1.96
CA VAL A 69 10.80 -22.20 -2.71
C VAL A 69 10.07 -21.24 -1.78
N ALA A 70 9.19 -21.73 -0.91
CA ALA A 70 8.47 -20.89 0.04
C ALA A 70 9.40 -20.16 1.02
N ARG A 71 10.47 -20.81 1.48
CA ARG A 71 11.53 -20.18 2.30
C ARG A 71 12.26 -19.09 1.52
N ALA A 72 12.62 -19.34 0.27
CA ALA A 72 13.28 -18.35 -0.58
C ALA A 72 12.38 -17.12 -0.81
N VAL A 73 11.12 -17.34 -1.18
CA VAL A 73 10.14 -16.26 -1.39
C VAL A 73 9.92 -15.49 -0.10
N THR A 74 9.67 -16.15 1.03
CA THR A 74 9.40 -15.43 2.28
C THR A 74 10.59 -14.64 2.79
N ALA A 75 11.82 -15.08 2.51
CA ALA A 75 13.04 -14.38 2.91
C ALA A 75 13.12 -12.98 2.26
N THR A 76 12.58 -12.82 1.06
CA THR A 76 12.49 -11.51 0.39
C THR A 76 11.51 -10.54 1.06
N GLY A 77 10.57 -11.06 1.85
CA GLY A 77 9.52 -10.31 2.53
C GLY A 77 9.90 -9.75 3.90
N THR A 78 11.18 -9.83 4.29
CA THR A 78 11.68 -9.32 5.56
C THR A 78 13.14 -8.88 5.45
N GLY A 79 13.70 -8.37 6.55
CA GLY A 79 15.12 -8.05 6.67
C GLY A 79 15.58 -7.00 5.66
N VAL A 80 16.85 -7.09 5.25
CA VAL A 80 17.49 -6.10 4.37
C VAL A 80 16.77 -5.96 3.02
N ILE A 81 16.20 -7.04 2.48
CA ILE A 81 15.61 -7.04 1.13
C ILE A 81 14.42 -6.08 1.03
N VAL A 82 13.47 -6.12 1.97
CA VAL A 82 12.30 -5.21 1.92
C VAL A 82 12.68 -3.74 2.08
N TYR A 83 13.72 -3.44 2.85
CA TYR A 83 14.22 -2.07 2.99
C TYR A 83 14.98 -1.62 1.75
N ALA A 84 15.79 -2.49 1.14
CA ALA A 84 16.45 -2.22 -0.14
C ALA A 84 15.43 -1.96 -1.26
N LEU A 85 14.34 -2.75 -1.31
CA LEU A 85 13.24 -2.55 -2.25
C LEU A 85 12.47 -1.25 -1.96
N ALA A 86 12.30 -0.86 -0.69
CA ALA A 86 11.71 0.44 -0.34
C ALA A 86 12.61 1.62 -0.76
N VAL A 87 13.93 1.49 -0.61
CA VAL A 87 14.90 2.46 -1.16
C VAL A 87 14.75 2.53 -2.69
N LEU A 88 14.72 1.38 -3.36
CA LEU A 88 14.54 1.31 -4.81
C LEU A 88 13.24 2.00 -5.26
N ALA A 89 12.12 1.76 -4.57
CA ALA A 89 10.85 2.45 -4.83
C ALA A 89 11.01 3.97 -4.74
N GLY A 90 11.67 4.46 -3.69
CA GLY A 90 11.95 5.88 -3.49
C GLY A 90 12.84 6.49 -4.59
N VAL A 91 13.87 5.76 -5.01
CA VAL A 91 14.76 6.17 -6.11
C VAL A 91 14.01 6.25 -7.43
N ILE A 92 13.21 5.23 -7.77
CA ILE A 92 12.40 5.20 -9.00
C ILE A 92 11.37 6.35 -8.99
N ALA A 93 10.78 6.65 -7.83
CA ALA A 93 9.77 7.70 -7.69
C ALA A 93 10.31 9.14 -7.88
N GLY A 94 11.62 9.37 -7.80
CA GLY A 94 12.25 10.70 -8.00
C GLY A 94 12.86 10.91 -9.40
N ARG A 95 12.67 12.09 -10.01
CA ARG A 95 13.29 12.41 -11.32
C ARG A 95 14.68 13.07 -11.20
N GLY A 96 14.93 13.80 -10.11
CA GLY A 96 16.24 14.42 -9.80
C GLY A 96 16.76 14.02 -8.42
N ALA A 97 18.03 14.33 -8.12
CA ALA A 97 18.72 13.90 -6.89
C ALA A 97 17.93 14.21 -5.60
N ARG A 98 17.46 15.46 -5.45
CA ARG A 98 16.64 15.88 -4.30
C ARG A 98 15.34 15.08 -4.19
N GLN A 99 14.64 14.85 -5.30
CA GLN A 99 13.40 14.09 -5.29
C GLN A 99 13.63 12.61 -4.97
N ARG A 100 14.76 12.03 -5.41
CA ARG A 100 15.15 10.65 -5.09
C ARG A 100 15.45 10.50 -3.59
N ILE A 101 16.20 11.42 -3.00
CA ILE A 101 16.47 11.43 -1.56
C ILE A 101 15.16 11.51 -0.77
N LEU A 102 14.28 12.47 -1.12
CA LEU A 102 12.98 12.59 -0.47
C LEU A 102 12.11 11.34 -0.65
N GLY A 103 12.09 10.76 -1.86
CA GLY A 103 11.37 9.53 -2.16
C GLY A 103 11.87 8.35 -1.31
N VAL A 104 13.18 8.23 -1.13
CA VAL A 104 13.80 7.22 -0.25
C VAL A 104 13.38 7.46 1.20
N CYS A 105 13.51 8.69 1.72
CA CYS A 105 13.10 9.01 3.08
C CYS A 105 11.62 8.70 3.34
N VAL A 106 10.74 9.05 2.40
CA VAL A 106 9.29 8.77 2.50
C VAL A 106 9.01 7.27 2.46
N SER A 107 9.64 6.55 1.54
CA SER A 107 9.42 5.10 1.37
C SER A 107 9.90 4.31 2.59
N LEU A 108 11.10 4.63 3.09
CA LEU A 108 11.63 4.05 4.32
C LEU A 108 10.79 4.43 5.54
N GLY A 109 10.43 5.72 5.67
CA GLY A 109 9.57 6.19 6.76
C GLY A 109 8.20 5.51 6.75
N CYS A 110 7.62 5.27 5.58
CA CYS A 110 6.36 4.55 5.44
C CYS A 110 6.49 3.09 5.90
N LEU A 111 7.53 2.37 5.46
CA LEU A 111 7.75 0.97 5.86
C LEU A 111 8.08 0.84 7.36
N LEU A 112 8.97 1.69 7.87
CA LEU A 112 9.32 1.71 9.30
C LEU A 112 8.11 2.07 10.17
N GLY A 113 7.35 3.09 9.76
CA GLY A 113 6.12 3.49 10.44
C GLY A 113 5.08 2.37 10.46
N ALA A 114 4.93 1.61 9.37
CA ALA A 114 4.06 0.43 9.34
C ALA A 114 4.50 -0.61 10.36
N GLN A 115 5.80 -0.95 10.39
CA GLN A 115 6.33 -1.96 11.31
C GLN A 115 6.24 -1.53 12.77
N ALA A 116 6.44 -0.24 13.05
CA ALA A 116 6.30 0.33 14.38
C ALA A 116 4.83 0.31 14.84
N LEU A 117 3.91 0.84 14.03
CA LEU A 117 2.49 0.90 14.40
C LEU A 117 1.86 -0.49 14.53
N ARG A 118 2.31 -1.46 13.73
CA ARG A 118 1.89 -2.86 13.85
C ARG A 118 2.18 -3.47 15.23
N GLN A 119 3.14 -2.94 15.99
CA GLN A 119 3.41 -3.42 17.35
C GLN A 119 2.23 -3.24 18.30
N VAL A 120 1.33 -2.29 18.02
CA VAL A 120 0.14 -2.04 18.85
C VAL A 120 -0.79 -3.26 18.85
N PRO A 121 -1.40 -3.68 17.73
CA PRO A 121 -2.25 -4.88 17.72
C PRO A 121 -1.46 -6.15 18.08
N LEU A 122 -0.17 -6.21 17.73
CA LEU A 122 0.69 -7.35 18.07
C LEU A 122 0.77 -7.61 19.58
N ARG A 123 0.90 -6.54 20.38
CA ARG A 123 1.01 -6.64 21.85
C ARG A 123 -0.35 -6.71 22.53
N LEU A 124 -1.36 -6.04 21.97
CA LEU A 124 -2.72 -6.04 22.53
C LEU A 124 -3.40 -7.39 22.38
N ILE A 125 -3.25 -8.04 21.24
CA ILE A 125 -3.92 -9.33 20.95
C ILE A 125 -3.06 -10.50 21.43
N ALA A 126 -1.72 -10.37 21.39
CA ALA A 126 -0.78 -11.38 21.87
C ALA A 126 -1.11 -12.81 21.37
N ARG A 127 -1.52 -12.93 20.10
CA ARG A 127 -1.99 -14.18 19.54
C ARG A 127 -0.87 -15.22 19.45
N THR A 128 -1.13 -16.44 19.91
CA THR A 128 -0.23 -17.58 19.74
C THR A 128 -0.14 -18.02 18.28
N ARG A 129 1.05 -18.50 17.88
CA ARG A 129 1.31 -19.05 16.55
C ARG A 129 0.76 -20.47 16.42
N PRO A 130 0.68 -21.03 15.20
CA PRO A 130 0.49 -22.46 15.03
C PRO A 130 1.51 -23.30 15.80
N PRO A 131 1.19 -24.57 16.11
CA PRO A 131 2.08 -25.45 16.86
C PRO A 131 3.48 -25.59 16.24
N VAL A 132 4.52 -25.56 17.07
CA VAL A 132 5.93 -25.59 16.62
C VAL A 132 6.27 -26.83 15.80
N ARG A 133 5.63 -27.98 16.08
CA ARG A 133 5.78 -29.23 15.30
C ARG A 133 5.44 -29.06 13.81
N ASP A 134 4.59 -28.10 13.46
CA ASP A 134 4.14 -27.87 12.10
C ASP A 134 5.06 -26.89 11.36
N TRP A 135 6.04 -26.27 12.04
CA TRP A 135 6.87 -25.22 11.47
C TRP A 135 7.87 -25.78 10.47
N ALA A 136 7.82 -25.23 9.25
CA ALA A 136 8.84 -25.40 8.23
C ALA A 136 9.73 -24.15 8.09
N ALA A 137 9.63 -23.17 8.98
CA ALA A 137 10.54 -22.03 9.05
C ALA A 137 10.65 -21.52 10.50
N HIS A 138 11.70 -20.77 10.81
CA HIS A 138 11.85 -20.18 12.13
C HIS A 138 10.95 -18.94 12.28
N ALA A 139 10.35 -18.78 13.45
CA ALA A 139 9.52 -17.64 13.82
C ALA A 139 9.62 -17.37 15.32
N SER A 140 9.35 -16.13 15.72
CA SER A 140 9.38 -15.71 17.13
C SER A 140 8.33 -14.63 17.42
N GLY A 141 8.04 -14.43 18.70
CA GLY A 141 7.03 -13.47 19.16
C GLY A 141 5.60 -13.82 18.73
N TRP A 142 4.70 -12.85 18.87
CA TRP A 142 3.26 -13.01 18.59
C TRP A 142 2.92 -13.12 17.11
N ALA A 143 1.78 -13.75 16.82
CA ALA A 143 1.38 -14.12 15.47
C ALA A 143 0.64 -13.00 14.71
N PHE A 144 -0.30 -12.31 15.36
CA PHE A 144 -1.23 -11.39 14.70
C PHE A 144 -0.87 -9.91 14.89
N PRO A 145 -0.88 -9.08 13.83
CA PRO A 145 -0.88 -9.45 12.42
C PRO A 145 0.53 -9.79 11.93
N SER A 146 0.62 -10.52 10.82
CA SER A 146 1.89 -11.01 10.28
C SER A 146 2.83 -9.89 9.83
N GLY A 147 4.05 -9.89 10.37
CA GLY A 147 5.06 -8.88 10.08
C GLY A 147 5.69 -8.95 8.68
N HIS A 148 5.99 -10.15 8.18
CA HIS A 148 6.52 -10.35 6.82
C HIS A 148 5.49 -9.94 5.78
N THR A 149 4.23 -10.34 6.01
CA THR A 149 3.11 -9.99 5.15
C THR A 149 2.91 -8.48 5.11
N THR A 150 2.92 -7.81 6.27
CA THR A 150 2.82 -6.35 6.35
C THR A 150 3.97 -5.67 5.61
N ALA A 151 5.21 -6.11 5.83
CA ALA A 151 6.39 -5.53 5.17
C ALA A 151 6.29 -5.66 3.64
N ALA A 152 6.05 -6.87 3.13
CA ALA A 152 5.93 -7.12 1.71
C ALA A 152 4.75 -6.37 1.08
N CYS A 153 3.60 -6.29 1.77
CA CYS A 153 2.44 -5.53 1.30
C CYS A 153 2.76 -4.03 1.15
N VAL A 154 3.39 -3.44 2.17
CA VAL A 154 3.75 -2.01 2.15
C VAL A 154 4.79 -1.73 1.08
N THR A 155 5.85 -2.54 1.02
CA THR A 155 6.90 -2.41 -0.01
C THR A 155 6.36 -2.62 -1.42
N ALA A 156 5.47 -3.60 -1.64
CA ALA A 156 4.82 -3.81 -2.92
C ALA A 156 3.99 -2.59 -3.33
N GLY A 157 3.21 -2.01 -2.42
CA GLY A 157 2.46 -0.79 -2.69
C GLY A 157 3.35 0.41 -3.04
N LEU A 158 4.47 0.59 -2.33
CA LEU A 158 5.45 1.64 -2.63
C LEU A 158 6.06 1.47 -4.03
N LEU A 159 6.44 0.24 -4.40
CA LEU A 159 6.94 -0.08 -5.74
C LEU A 159 5.87 0.15 -6.81
N VAL A 160 4.63 -0.27 -6.58
CA VAL A 160 3.51 -0.03 -7.51
C VAL A 160 3.29 1.46 -7.71
N VAL A 161 3.30 2.27 -6.64
CA VAL A 161 3.21 3.73 -6.76
C VAL A 161 4.36 4.30 -7.60
N ALA A 162 5.59 3.87 -7.35
CA ALA A 162 6.75 4.31 -8.12
C ALA A 162 6.64 3.95 -9.62
N LEU A 163 6.20 2.72 -9.92
CA LEU A 163 5.97 2.25 -11.30
C LEU A 163 4.85 3.02 -11.99
N VAL A 164 3.76 3.34 -11.28
CA VAL A 164 2.66 4.17 -11.82
C VAL A 164 3.14 5.59 -12.11
N LEU A 165 3.94 6.18 -11.22
CA LEU A 165 4.49 7.53 -11.38
C LEU A 165 5.53 7.66 -12.50
N ARG A 166 6.20 6.56 -12.87
CA ARG A 166 7.21 6.53 -13.95
C ARG A 166 6.67 6.00 -15.26
N SER A 167 5.63 5.19 -15.20
CA SER A 167 4.99 4.56 -16.36
C SER A 167 5.96 3.93 -17.37
N PRO A 168 6.87 3.03 -16.92
CA PRO A 168 7.80 2.35 -17.83
C PRO A 168 7.05 1.43 -18.82
N PRO A 169 7.70 1.02 -19.92
CA PRO A 169 7.21 -0.06 -20.77
C PRO A 169 6.91 -1.31 -19.93
N GLY A 170 5.79 -2.00 -20.20
CA GLY A 170 5.40 -3.19 -19.45
C GLY A 170 4.90 -2.93 -18.02
N ARG A 171 4.59 -1.67 -17.65
CA ARG A 171 4.08 -1.28 -16.31
C ARG A 171 3.02 -2.24 -15.76
N ALA A 172 2.03 -2.63 -16.57
CA ALA A 172 0.94 -3.49 -16.11
C ALA A 172 1.46 -4.85 -15.62
N ALA A 173 2.36 -5.48 -16.38
CA ALA A 173 2.99 -6.74 -16.00
C ALA A 173 3.87 -6.59 -14.74
N LEU A 174 4.62 -5.50 -14.63
CA LEU A 174 5.44 -5.22 -13.45
C LEU A 174 4.59 -4.99 -12.18
N VAL A 175 3.51 -4.23 -12.30
CA VAL A 175 2.55 -4.01 -11.21
C VAL A 175 1.91 -5.33 -10.77
N ALA A 176 1.50 -6.16 -11.73
CA ALA A 176 0.96 -7.49 -11.44
C ALA A 176 2.00 -8.36 -10.73
N ALA A 177 3.24 -8.42 -11.23
CA ALA A 177 4.32 -9.21 -10.64
C ALA A 177 4.63 -8.78 -9.19
N VAL A 178 4.74 -7.48 -8.93
CA VAL A 178 4.99 -6.93 -7.59
C VAL A 178 3.81 -7.19 -6.65
N GLY A 179 2.58 -7.04 -7.13
CA GLY A 179 1.37 -7.37 -6.37
C GLY A 179 1.32 -8.85 -6.01
N CYS A 180 1.54 -9.73 -6.99
CA CYS A 180 1.61 -11.18 -6.79
C CYS A 180 2.71 -11.56 -5.80
N TRP A 181 3.88 -10.90 -5.85
CA TRP A 181 4.95 -11.11 -4.88
C TRP A 181 4.49 -10.78 -3.45
N GLY A 182 3.85 -9.63 -3.22
CA GLY A 182 3.35 -9.24 -1.89
C GLY A 182 2.31 -10.22 -1.33
N VAL A 183 1.47 -10.78 -2.20
CA VAL A 183 0.53 -11.86 -1.84
C VAL A 183 1.27 -13.17 -1.57
N ALA A 184 2.21 -13.57 -2.43
CA ALA A 184 2.96 -14.80 -2.30
C ALA A 184 3.75 -14.84 -0.98
N VAL A 185 4.41 -13.75 -0.59
CA VAL A 185 5.10 -13.67 0.72
C VAL A 185 4.12 -13.98 1.85
N GLY A 186 2.91 -13.43 1.84
CA GLY A 186 1.91 -13.73 2.87
C GLY A 186 1.52 -15.20 2.89
N LEU A 187 1.18 -15.76 1.73
CA LEU A 187 0.77 -17.16 1.59
C LEU A 187 1.85 -18.14 2.04
N THR A 188 3.13 -17.83 1.77
CA THR A 188 4.24 -18.66 2.24
C THR A 188 4.31 -18.75 3.76
N ARG A 189 3.78 -17.77 4.51
CA ARG A 189 3.77 -17.81 5.99
C ARG A 189 2.79 -18.84 6.53
N VAL A 190 1.64 -19.00 5.87
CA VAL A 190 0.69 -20.08 6.18
C VAL A 190 1.28 -21.40 5.76
N TYR A 191 1.84 -21.44 4.54
CA TYR A 191 2.42 -22.66 3.98
C TYR A 191 3.59 -23.23 4.79
N LEU A 192 4.37 -22.35 5.42
CA LEU A 192 5.48 -22.73 6.29
C LEU A 192 5.03 -23.01 7.74
N GLY A 193 3.72 -22.95 8.02
CA GLY A 193 3.14 -23.29 9.32
C GLY A 193 3.46 -22.30 10.44
N VAL A 194 3.93 -21.09 10.12
CA VAL A 194 4.41 -20.11 11.13
C VAL A 194 3.38 -19.03 11.46
N HIS A 195 2.30 -18.96 10.70
CA HIS A 195 1.19 -18.03 10.90
C HIS A 195 -0.13 -18.69 10.52
N TRP A 196 -1.19 -18.28 11.20
CA TRP A 196 -2.56 -18.55 10.78
C TRP A 196 -2.90 -17.71 9.54
N PHE A 197 -3.84 -18.17 8.71
CA PHE A 197 -4.24 -17.42 7.52
C PHE A 197 -4.80 -16.03 7.86
N THR A 198 -5.55 -15.92 8.95
CA THR A 198 -6.08 -14.65 9.45
C THR A 198 -4.98 -13.69 9.94
N ASP A 199 -3.82 -14.18 10.39
CA ASP A 199 -2.66 -13.30 10.66
C ASP A 199 -2.14 -12.63 9.38
N VAL A 200 -2.16 -13.39 8.28
CA VAL A 200 -1.73 -12.95 6.95
C VAL A 200 -2.75 -11.98 6.37
N ALA A 201 -4.04 -12.33 6.41
CA ALA A 201 -5.12 -11.43 6.01
C ALA A 201 -5.09 -10.11 6.79
N GLY A 202 -4.87 -10.18 8.12
CA GLY A 202 -4.68 -9.00 8.96
C GLY A 202 -3.46 -8.17 8.54
N GLY A 203 -2.36 -8.81 8.15
CA GLY A 203 -1.17 -8.13 7.64
C GLY A 203 -1.40 -7.38 6.32
N TRP A 204 -2.13 -7.97 5.38
CA TRP A 204 -2.50 -7.29 4.12
C TRP A 204 -3.46 -6.12 4.37
N LEU A 205 -4.51 -6.34 5.16
CA LEU A 205 -5.51 -5.30 5.47
C LEU A 205 -4.84 -4.12 6.19
N PHE A 206 -4.00 -4.38 7.19
CA PHE A 206 -3.21 -3.36 7.88
C PHE A 206 -2.28 -2.61 6.92
N GLY A 207 -1.53 -3.33 6.08
CA GLY A 207 -0.61 -2.74 5.11
C GLY A 207 -1.32 -1.82 4.10
N VAL A 208 -2.46 -2.25 3.56
CA VAL A 208 -3.27 -1.44 2.62
C VAL A 208 -3.88 -0.22 3.32
N ALA A 209 -4.39 -0.38 4.54
CA ALA A 209 -4.92 0.73 5.33
C ALA A 209 -3.83 1.79 5.59
N TRP A 210 -2.64 1.34 6.01
CA TRP A 210 -1.49 2.21 6.27
C TRP A 210 -1.01 2.95 5.03
N LEU A 211 -0.82 2.24 3.91
CA LEU A 211 -0.45 2.86 2.63
C LEU A 211 -1.47 3.92 2.19
N SER A 212 -2.77 3.61 2.33
CA SER A 212 -3.84 4.52 1.96
C SER A 212 -3.83 5.78 2.85
N ALA A 213 -3.56 5.63 4.15
CA ALA A 213 -3.40 6.74 5.07
C ALA A 213 -2.19 7.62 4.71
N CYS A 214 -1.03 7.01 4.43
CA CYS A 214 0.17 7.73 3.98
C CYS A 214 -0.07 8.46 2.66
N ALA A 215 -0.71 7.81 1.69
CA ALA A 215 -1.07 8.40 0.41
C ALA A 215 -2.03 9.57 0.59
N TRP A 216 -3.04 9.44 1.46
CA TRP A 216 -3.96 10.52 1.79
C TRP A 216 -3.18 11.71 2.38
N VAL A 217 -2.36 11.51 3.41
CA VAL A 217 -1.55 12.60 4.00
C VAL A 217 -0.67 13.26 2.94
N ALA A 218 0.02 12.50 2.08
CA ALA A 218 0.85 13.05 1.02
C ALA A 218 0.04 13.92 0.03
N VAL A 219 -1.14 13.45 -0.34
CA VAL A 219 -2.07 14.13 -1.24
C VAL A 219 -2.64 15.43 -0.66
N TRP A 220 -2.85 15.49 0.66
CA TRP A 220 -3.33 16.68 1.36
C TRP A 220 -2.23 17.69 1.65
N ARG A 221 -1.03 17.21 2.01
CA ARG A 221 0.08 18.07 2.42
C ARG A 221 0.91 18.59 1.26
N PHE A 222 0.94 17.88 0.13
CA PHE A 222 1.74 18.22 -1.04
C PHE A 222 0.95 18.11 -2.37
N PRO A 223 -0.16 18.86 -2.53
CA PRO A 223 -0.98 18.80 -3.75
C PRO A 223 -0.21 19.16 -5.03
N SER A 224 0.83 20.00 -4.94
CA SER A 224 1.69 20.42 -6.05
C SER A 224 2.65 19.35 -6.56
N VAL A 225 2.94 18.30 -5.77
CA VAL A 225 3.82 17.19 -6.19
C VAL A 225 3.09 16.21 -7.11
N LEU A 226 1.75 16.19 -7.06
CA LEU A 226 0.88 15.30 -7.86
C LEU A 226 0.10 16.04 -8.95
N ALA A 227 0.04 17.37 -8.90
CA ALA A 227 -0.34 18.16 -10.05
C ALA A 227 0.78 18.03 -11.09
N GLY A 228 0.60 17.17 -12.09
CA GLY A 228 1.42 17.24 -13.31
C GLY A 228 1.40 18.67 -13.87
N PRO A 229 2.37 19.05 -14.71
CA PRO A 229 2.47 20.40 -15.26
C PRO A 229 1.09 20.80 -15.77
N GLN A 230 0.47 21.76 -15.08
CA GLN A 230 -0.75 22.35 -15.57
C GLN A 230 -0.36 22.93 -16.91
N GLY A 231 -0.99 22.44 -17.98
CA GLY A 231 -0.78 22.99 -19.31
C GLY A 231 -0.83 24.50 -19.18
N GLU A 232 0.25 25.16 -19.59
CA GLU A 232 0.29 26.61 -19.60
C GLU A 232 -1.01 27.12 -20.24
N PRO A 233 -1.63 28.18 -19.70
CA PRO A 233 -2.72 28.82 -20.39
C PRO A 233 -2.24 29.13 -21.80
N GLY A 234 -2.80 28.42 -22.79
CA GLY A 234 -2.42 28.57 -24.19
C GLY A 234 -2.45 30.05 -24.57
N PRO A 235 -1.52 30.52 -25.42
CA PRO A 235 -1.36 31.93 -25.70
C PRO A 235 -2.71 32.53 -26.05
N ALA A 236 -3.07 33.60 -25.34
CA ALA A 236 -4.32 34.32 -25.54
C ALA A 236 -4.54 34.49 -27.05
N ARG A 237 -5.67 34.01 -27.56
CA ARG A 237 -6.12 34.34 -28.92
C ARG A 237 -6.03 35.84 -29.03
N ARG A 238 -5.07 36.31 -29.83
CA ARG A 238 -5.07 37.69 -30.30
C ARG A 238 -6.41 37.85 -31.01
N SER A 239 -7.27 38.66 -30.45
CA SER A 239 -8.44 39.16 -31.17
C SER A 239 -7.92 39.82 -32.44
N ASP A 240 -8.32 39.30 -33.59
CA ASP A 240 -8.03 39.92 -34.88
C ASP A 240 -8.47 41.39 -34.85
N PRO A 241 -7.68 42.31 -35.44
CA PRO A 241 -8.07 43.71 -35.52
C PRO A 241 -9.35 43.86 -36.36
N PRO A 242 -10.17 44.88 -36.09
CA PRO A 242 -11.46 45.08 -36.77
C PRO A 242 -11.24 45.23 -38.27
N GLY A 243 -12.05 44.50 -39.05
CA GLY A 243 -12.04 44.53 -40.50
C GLY A 243 -12.13 45.97 -41.02
N THR A 244 -11.17 46.34 -41.86
CA THR A 244 -11.24 47.52 -42.70
C THR A 244 -12.40 47.33 -43.67
N GLY A 245 -13.51 48.02 -43.39
CA GLY A 245 -14.64 48.10 -44.31
C GLY A 245 -14.20 48.77 -45.61
N ASP A 246 -14.47 48.09 -46.71
CA ASP A 246 -14.40 48.61 -48.06
C ASP A 246 -15.45 49.71 -48.27
N THR A 247 -15.01 50.82 -48.85
CA THR A 247 -15.70 51.67 -49.84
C THR A 247 -14.66 52.67 -50.34
N PRO A 248 -14.59 53.06 -51.65
CA PRO A 248 -15.72 53.22 -52.57
C PRO A 248 -15.49 52.76 -54.04
N GLN A 249 -16.57 52.34 -54.72
CA GLN A 249 -17.00 52.82 -56.05
C GLN A 249 -18.51 52.61 -56.20
#